data_AF-D7MPA5-F1
#
_entry.id   AF-D7MPA5-F1
#
_cell.length_a   1.000
_cell.length_b   1.000
_cell.length_c   1.000
_cell.angle_alpha   90.00
_cell.angle_beta   90.00
_cell.angle_gamma   90.00
#
_symmetry.space_group_name_H-M   'P 1'
#
loop_
_entity.id
_entity.type
_entity.pdbx_description
1 polymer ?
#
loop_
_entity_poly.entity_id
_entity_poly.type
_entity_poly.pdbx_seq_one_letter_code
_entity_poly.pdbx_strand_id
1 'polypeptide(L)'
;MPWNKEDQSFDVFLAACPALEDLTIHYKEYQGNSYVVSSKTIKKLSVTFSFGFAYAISRIISFDTPNVVDFYYSDYICESPQCRWDSLAKATLDLYFFNDDKRYVQNGAEVTDLITGIRNVKTLHLTSSTVEVILVWCK
;
A
#
# COMPACT_ATOMS: atom_id res chain seq x y z
N MET A 1 -22.53 -3.87 -0.23
CA MET A 1 -22.54 -2.59 -0.97
C MET A 1 -22.12 -2.86 -2.40
N PRO A 2 -22.71 -2.21 -3.44
CA PRO A 2 -22.45 -2.58 -4.83
C PRO A 2 -21.14 -1.96 -5.33
N TRP A 3 -20.33 -2.82 -5.92
CA TRP A 3 -19.00 -2.62 -6.49
C TRP A 3 -19.00 -1.58 -7.62
N ASN A 4 -18.05 -0.62 -7.60
CA ASN A 4 -17.91 0.40 -8.62
C ASN A 4 -17.22 -0.17 -9.86
N LYS A 5 -17.62 0.27 -11.05
CA LYS A 5 -17.23 -0.29 -12.37
C LYS A 5 -15.74 -0.18 -12.74
N GLU A 6 -14.92 0.47 -11.93
CA GLU A 6 -13.51 0.75 -12.27
C GLU A 6 -12.57 -0.42 -11.95
N ASP A 7 -12.87 -1.22 -10.92
CA ASP A 7 -12.05 -2.38 -10.49
C ASP A 7 -11.93 -3.45 -11.59
N GLN A 8 -12.94 -3.57 -12.47
CA GLN A 8 -12.91 -4.56 -13.56
C GLN A 8 -11.86 -4.23 -14.65
N SER A 9 -11.43 -2.97 -14.78
CA SER A 9 -10.51 -2.58 -15.85
C SER A 9 -9.06 -3.01 -15.59
N PHE A 10 -8.63 -2.96 -14.33
CA PHE A 10 -7.25 -3.28 -13.96
C PHE A 10 -6.99 -4.79 -13.95
N ASP A 11 -7.95 -5.58 -13.45
CA ASP A 11 -7.88 -7.04 -13.50
C ASP A 11 -7.82 -7.56 -14.94
N VAL A 12 -8.58 -6.94 -15.86
CA VAL A 12 -8.53 -7.26 -17.30
C VAL A 12 -7.16 -6.96 -17.89
N PHE A 13 -6.54 -5.83 -17.49
CA PHE A 13 -5.19 -5.49 -17.93
C PHE A 13 -4.14 -6.51 -17.43
N LEU A 14 -4.19 -6.88 -16.15
CA LEU A 14 -3.29 -7.90 -15.59
C LEU A 14 -3.49 -9.26 -16.26
N ALA A 15 -4.74 -9.65 -16.55
CA ALA A 15 -5.06 -10.88 -17.27
C ALA A 15 -4.52 -10.89 -18.72
N ALA A 16 -4.48 -9.73 -19.38
CA ALA A 16 -3.90 -9.59 -20.72
C ALA A 16 -2.36 -9.69 -20.72
N CYS A 17 -1.72 -9.60 -19.56
CA CYS A 17 -0.28 -9.60 -19.38
C CYS A 17 0.19 -10.79 -18.51
N PRO A 18 0.01 -12.06 -18.96
CA PRO A 18 0.23 -13.24 -18.11
C PRO A 18 1.69 -13.51 -17.72
N ALA A 19 2.66 -12.80 -18.31
CA ALA A 19 4.08 -12.89 -17.98
C ALA A 19 4.58 -11.70 -17.16
N LEU A 20 3.70 -10.80 -16.71
CA LEU A 20 4.09 -9.59 -15.98
C LEU A 20 4.62 -9.93 -14.59
N GLU A 21 5.91 -9.66 -14.37
CA GLU A 21 6.60 -9.91 -13.09
C GLU A 21 6.94 -8.63 -12.31
N ASP A 22 7.05 -7.46 -12.97
CA ASP A 22 7.35 -6.17 -12.34
C ASP A 22 6.23 -5.18 -12.67
N LEU A 23 5.54 -4.70 -11.62
CA LEU A 23 4.44 -3.74 -11.74
C LEU A 23 4.74 -2.51 -10.89
N THR A 24 4.64 -1.35 -11.52
CA THR A 24 4.71 -0.04 -10.84
C THR A 24 3.42 0.72 -11.07
N ILE A 25 2.80 1.18 -9.98
CA ILE A 25 1.56 1.95 -10.01
C ILE A 25 1.77 3.29 -9.31
N HIS A 26 1.39 4.37 -10.00
CA HIS A 26 1.44 5.72 -9.46
C HIS A 26 0.04 6.34 -9.46
N TYR A 27 -0.54 6.48 -8.28
CA TYR A 27 -1.85 7.10 -8.09
C TYR A 27 -1.69 8.60 -7.84
N LYS A 28 -2.13 9.41 -8.80
CA LYS A 28 -2.03 10.89 -8.75
C LYS A 28 -3.31 11.59 -8.28
N GLU A 29 -4.47 10.97 -8.46
CA GLU A 29 -5.77 11.57 -8.18
C GLU A 29 -6.72 10.53 -7.58
N TYR A 30 -7.69 11.00 -6.79
CA TYR A 30 -8.70 10.17 -6.19
C TYR A 30 -9.75 9.77 -7.24
N GLN A 31 -9.68 8.55 -7.77
CA GLN A 31 -10.70 8.01 -8.68
C GLN A 31 -11.67 7.04 -7.98
N GLY A 32 -11.28 6.45 -6.85
CA GLY A 32 -12.13 5.52 -6.11
C GLY A 32 -11.79 5.41 -4.61
N ASN A 33 -12.71 4.74 -3.90
CA ASN A 33 -12.58 4.43 -2.47
C ASN A 33 -11.85 3.10 -2.19
N SER A 34 -11.48 2.35 -3.24
CA SER A 34 -10.87 1.02 -3.15
C SER A 34 -9.76 0.87 -4.19
N TYR A 35 -8.62 0.34 -3.77
CA TYR A 35 -7.45 0.04 -4.61
C TYR A 35 -7.04 -1.41 -4.34
N VAL A 36 -7.41 -2.31 -5.26
CA VAL A 36 -7.11 -3.74 -5.13
C VAL A 36 -6.16 -4.17 -6.24
N VAL A 37 -5.08 -4.85 -5.86
CA VAL A 37 -4.16 -5.50 -6.80
C VAL A 37 -4.09 -6.98 -6.48
N SER A 38 -4.60 -7.83 -7.37
CA SER A 38 -4.48 -9.28 -7.26
C SER A 38 -3.71 -9.85 -8.45
N SER A 39 -2.61 -10.55 -8.16
CA SER A 39 -1.85 -11.26 -9.21
C SER A 39 -0.94 -12.32 -8.62
N LYS A 40 -0.84 -13.44 -9.32
CA LYS A 40 0.10 -14.53 -8.99
C LYS A 40 1.41 -14.45 -9.78
N THR A 41 1.53 -13.59 -10.78
CA THR A 41 2.73 -13.54 -11.65
C THR A 41 3.71 -12.48 -11.19
N ILE A 42 3.21 -11.44 -10.52
CA ILE A 42 4.02 -10.31 -10.04
C ILE A 42 4.98 -10.79 -8.93
N LYS A 43 6.26 -10.47 -9.13
CA LYS A 43 7.36 -10.68 -8.18
C LYS A 43 7.86 -9.37 -7.58
N LYS A 44 7.74 -8.26 -8.30
CA LYS A 44 8.10 -6.93 -7.84
C LYS A 44 6.92 -5.98 -7.98
N LEU A 45 6.55 -5.36 -6.86
CA LEU A 45 5.41 -4.43 -6.80
C LEU A 45 5.88 -3.10 -6.22
N SER A 46 5.67 -2.01 -6.95
CA SER A 46 5.94 -0.65 -6.51
C SER A 46 4.67 0.17 -6.56
N VAL A 47 4.23 0.72 -5.43
CA VAL A 47 3.00 1.52 -5.34
C VAL A 47 3.32 2.86 -4.73
N THR A 48 2.87 3.94 -5.36
CA THR A 48 3.07 5.30 -4.87
C THR A 48 1.79 6.08 -4.96
N PHE A 49 1.47 6.78 -3.88
CA PHE A 49 0.34 7.68 -3.79
C PHE A 49 0.83 9.14 -3.69
N SER A 50 0.33 9.99 -4.57
CA SER A 50 0.62 11.43 -4.58
C SER A 50 -0.68 12.19 -4.41
N PHE A 51 -1.10 12.43 -3.17
CA PHE A 51 -2.35 13.13 -2.89
C PHE A 51 -2.15 14.63 -2.74
N GLY A 52 -3.04 15.41 -3.36
CA GLY A 52 -3.29 16.79 -2.99
C GLY A 52 -4.14 16.83 -1.71
N PHE A 53 -3.93 17.86 -0.89
CA PHE A 53 -4.45 18.11 0.47
C PHE A 53 -5.98 18.00 0.72
N ALA A 54 -6.77 17.44 -0.18
CA ALA A 54 -8.22 17.37 -0.08
C ALA A 54 -8.69 16.11 0.67
N TYR A 55 -8.73 16.22 2.00
CA TYR A 55 -9.47 15.39 2.97
C TYR A 55 -9.02 13.93 3.15
N ALA A 56 -8.84 13.53 4.42
CA ALA A 56 -8.63 12.15 4.85
C ALA A 56 -9.94 11.37 4.65
N ILE A 57 -10.18 10.89 3.43
CA ILE A 57 -11.28 9.99 3.11
C ILE A 57 -10.77 8.56 3.26
N SER A 58 -11.54 7.74 3.98
CA SER A 58 -11.32 6.30 4.18
C SER A 58 -11.18 5.56 2.84
N ARG A 59 -10.19 4.67 2.73
CA ARG A 59 -9.82 3.97 1.49
C ARG A 59 -9.36 2.56 1.78
N ILE A 60 -9.99 1.62 1.09
CA ILE A 60 -9.57 0.22 1.16
C ILE A 60 -8.39 0.03 0.21
N ILE A 61 -7.22 -0.33 0.74
CA ILE A 61 -6.06 -0.73 -0.07
C ILE A 61 -5.80 -2.21 0.21
N SER A 62 -5.75 -3.04 -0.83
CA SER A 62 -5.52 -4.48 -0.69
C SER A 62 -4.55 -5.02 -1.74
N PHE A 63 -3.56 -5.78 -1.27
CA PHE A 63 -2.58 -6.45 -2.10
C PHE A 63 -2.70 -7.97 -1.92
N ASP A 64 -3.28 -8.64 -2.89
CA ASP A 64 -3.38 -10.11 -2.99
C ASP A 64 -2.34 -10.63 -3.99
N THR A 65 -1.07 -10.54 -3.59
CA THR A 65 0.09 -10.79 -4.46
C THR A 65 1.09 -11.72 -3.77
N PRO A 66 0.75 -13.02 -3.60
CA PRO A 66 1.48 -13.93 -2.73
C PRO A 66 2.93 -14.21 -3.16
N ASN A 67 3.23 -14.01 -4.45
CA ASN A 67 4.54 -14.27 -5.05
C ASN A 67 5.45 -13.04 -5.11
N VAL A 68 5.03 -11.90 -4.57
CA VAL A 68 5.88 -10.71 -4.49
C VAL A 68 7.04 -10.99 -3.54
N VAL A 69 8.26 -10.73 -4.01
CA VAL A 69 9.51 -10.86 -3.27
C VAL A 69 10.17 -9.51 -2.98
N ASP A 70 9.89 -8.48 -3.77
CA ASP A 70 10.37 -7.10 -3.60
C ASP A 70 9.19 -6.11 -3.65
N PHE A 71 8.99 -5.37 -2.56
CA PHE A 71 7.89 -4.43 -2.41
C PHE A 71 8.39 -3.02 -2.11
N TYR A 72 7.86 -2.03 -2.83
CA TYR A 72 8.02 -0.61 -2.56
C TYR A 72 6.66 0.04 -2.33
N TYR A 73 6.53 0.80 -1.24
CA TYR A 73 5.31 1.50 -0.89
C TYR A 73 5.60 2.92 -0.41
N SER A 74 4.94 3.89 -1.02
CA SER A 74 5.02 5.29 -0.64
C SER A 74 3.63 5.91 -0.52
N ASP A 75 3.31 6.46 0.65
CA ASP A 75 1.97 6.99 0.95
C ASP A 75 1.94 7.98 2.11
N TYR A 76 0.91 8.83 2.10
CA TYR A 76 0.49 9.62 3.26
C TYR A 76 -0.48 8.77 4.09
N ILE A 77 0.00 8.29 5.22
CA ILE A 77 -0.70 7.31 6.02
C ILE A 77 -2.03 7.88 6.54
N CYS A 78 -3.12 7.26 6.08
CA CYS A 78 -4.49 7.45 6.54
C CYS A 78 -5.12 6.13 7.00
N GLU A 79 -4.84 5.03 6.30
CA GLU A 79 -5.28 3.66 6.62
C GLU A 79 -4.17 2.68 6.18
N SER A 80 -4.09 1.50 6.80
CA SER A 80 -3.09 0.49 6.44
C SER A 80 -3.56 -0.39 5.28
N PRO A 81 -2.70 -0.69 4.29
CA PRO A 81 -3.04 -1.67 3.28
C PRO A 81 -3.15 -3.06 3.89
N GLN A 82 -4.17 -3.81 3.47
CA GLN A 82 -4.30 -5.23 3.74
C GLN A 82 -3.35 -5.99 2.82
N CYS A 83 -2.40 -6.72 3.40
CA CYS A 83 -1.33 -7.36 2.66
C CYS A 83 -1.40 -8.88 2.82
N ARG A 84 -1.46 -9.61 1.71
CA ARG A 84 -1.28 -11.07 1.68
C ARG A 84 0.00 -11.41 0.94
N TRP A 85 1.07 -11.59 1.71
CA TRP A 85 2.39 -11.94 1.19
C TRP A 85 2.93 -13.20 1.83
N ASP A 86 3.18 -14.21 1.01
CA ASP A 86 3.76 -15.47 1.46
C ASP A 86 5.27 -15.51 1.17
N SER A 87 5.73 -14.76 0.16
CA SER A 87 7.09 -14.83 -0.38
C SER A 87 7.93 -13.57 -0.17
N LEU A 88 7.42 -12.55 0.54
CA LEU A 88 8.09 -11.26 0.60
C LEU A 88 9.45 -11.35 1.29
N ALA A 89 10.51 -10.99 0.56
CA ALA A 89 11.88 -11.03 1.04
C ALA A 89 12.44 -9.63 1.31
N LYS A 90 11.97 -8.61 0.58
CA LYS A 90 12.44 -7.24 0.68
C LYS A 90 11.28 -6.24 0.67
N ALA A 91 11.32 -5.28 1.58
CA ALA A 91 10.39 -4.15 1.62
C ALA A 91 11.13 -2.82 1.70
N THR A 92 10.63 -1.83 0.98
CA THR A 92 11.02 -0.42 1.11
C THR A 92 9.78 0.41 1.39
N LEU A 93 9.79 1.13 2.52
CA LEU A 93 8.66 1.92 2.97
C LEU A 93 9.02 3.40 3.05
N ASP A 94 8.18 4.23 2.43
CA ASP A 94 8.29 5.68 2.43
C ASP A 94 6.97 6.34 2.84
N LEU A 95 6.78 6.47 4.15
CA LEU A 95 5.51 6.85 4.76
C LEU A 95 5.58 8.27 5.33
N TYR A 96 4.49 9.01 5.13
CA TYR A 96 4.34 10.38 5.60
C TYR A 96 3.09 10.51 6.47
N PHE A 97 3.07 11.48 7.38
CA PHE A 97 1.84 11.86 8.05
C PHE A 97 0.94 12.62 7.09
N PHE A 98 -0.35 12.26 7.04
CA PHE A 98 -1.34 12.99 6.23
C PHE A 98 -1.51 14.46 6.66
N ASN A 99 -1.27 14.78 7.93
CA ASN A 99 -1.30 16.14 8.49
C ASN A 99 -0.17 16.33 9.49
N ASP A 100 0.32 17.57 9.63
CA ASP A 100 1.31 17.97 10.67
C ASP A 100 0.77 17.76 12.09
N ASP A 101 -0.56 17.72 12.25
CA ASP A 101 -1.19 17.50 13.55
C ASP A 101 -1.29 15.99 13.86
N LYS A 102 -0.27 15.49 14.55
CA LYS A 102 -0.13 14.11 15.07
C LYS A 102 -1.31 13.64 15.95
N ARG A 103 -2.29 14.50 16.23
CA ARG A 103 -3.49 14.20 17.02
C ARG A 103 -4.60 13.48 16.23
N TYR A 104 -4.68 13.66 14.91
CA TYR A 104 -5.67 12.93 14.08
C TYR A 104 -5.33 11.45 13.90
N VAL A 105 -4.05 11.12 14.08
CA VAL A 105 -3.49 9.77 14.05
C VAL A 105 -4.01 8.89 15.20
N GLN A 106 -4.38 9.47 16.34
CA GLN A 106 -4.77 8.72 17.54
C GLN A 106 -6.15 8.05 17.43
N ASN A 107 -6.95 8.33 16.39
CA ASN A 107 -8.35 7.91 16.32
C ASN A 107 -8.67 6.76 15.35
N GLY A 108 -7.68 5.95 14.95
CA GLY A 108 -8.01 4.60 14.44
C GLY A 108 -7.43 4.21 13.08
N ALA A 109 -6.36 4.84 12.63
CA ALA A 109 -5.54 4.23 11.61
C ALA A 109 -4.53 3.32 12.32
N GLU A 110 -4.63 2.02 12.11
CA GLU A 110 -3.66 1.05 12.62
C GLU A 110 -2.76 0.61 11.47
N VAL A 111 -1.47 0.99 11.48
CA VAL A 111 -0.43 0.43 10.58
C VAL A 111 -0.10 -1.04 10.88
N THR A 112 -0.85 -1.67 11.78
CA THR A 112 -0.67 -3.04 12.24
C THR A 112 -0.65 -4.03 11.08
N ASP A 113 -1.51 -3.85 10.08
CA ASP A 113 -1.60 -4.78 8.93
C ASP A 113 -0.36 -4.70 8.03
N LEU A 114 0.14 -3.49 7.74
CA LEU A 114 1.36 -3.31 6.96
C LEU A 114 2.57 -3.86 7.70
N ILE A 115 2.68 -3.58 9.01
CA ILE A 115 3.77 -4.10 9.86
C ILE A 115 3.71 -5.62 9.94
N THR A 116 2.52 -6.19 10.10
CA THR A 116 2.32 -7.63 10.12
C THR A 116 2.67 -8.25 8.78
N GLY A 117 2.31 -7.60 7.67
CA GLY A 117 2.64 -8.03 6.31
C GLY A 117 4.15 -8.11 6.06
N ILE A 118 4.92 -7.12 6.51
CA ILE A 118 6.38 -7.10 6.31
C ILE A 118 7.17 -7.86 7.38
N ARG A 119 6.52 -8.48 8.38
CA ARG A 119 7.21 -8.99 9.59
C ARG A 119 8.33 -10.01 9.33
N ASN A 120 8.32 -10.68 8.18
CA ASN A 120 9.22 -11.77 7.82
C ASN A 120 10.25 -11.39 6.75
N VAL A 121 10.35 -10.11 6.37
CA VAL A 121 11.31 -9.69 5.33
C VAL A 121 12.77 -9.86 5.79
N LYS A 122 13.64 -10.22 4.85
CA LYS A 122 15.10 -10.32 5.07
C LYS A 122 15.78 -8.96 4.92
N THR A 123 15.18 -8.05 4.16
CA THR A 123 15.71 -6.72 3.92
C THR A 123 14.59 -5.70 4.09
N LEU A 124 14.79 -4.74 4.98
CA LEU A 124 13.85 -3.65 5.23
C LEU A 124 14.57 -2.31 5.06
N HIS A 125 14.09 -1.50 4.14
CA HIS A 125 14.54 -0.13 3.95
C HIS A 125 13.43 0.83 4.41
N LEU A 126 13.80 1.78 5.26
CA LEU A 126 12.90 2.80 5.79
C LEU A 126 13.46 4.17 5.44
N THR A 127 12.61 5.08 4.98
CA THR A 127 12.97 6.50 4.92
C THR A 127 12.88 7.12 6.32
N SER A 128 13.50 8.29 6.51
CA SER A 128 13.45 9.02 7.78
C SER A 128 12.01 9.28 8.22
N SER A 129 11.15 9.66 7.27
CA SER A 129 9.72 9.91 7.48
C SER A 129 9.00 8.67 7.98
N THR A 130 9.30 7.49 7.41
CA THR A 130 8.73 6.22 7.86
C THR A 130 9.10 5.90 9.32
N VAL A 131 10.34 6.15 9.72
CA VAL A 131 10.78 5.90 11.10
C VAL A 131 9.99 6.77 12.08
N GLU A 132 9.74 8.04 11.74
CA GLU A 132 8.92 8.93 12.57
C GLU A 132 7.47 8.46 12.69
N VAL A 133 6.88 7.95 11.60
CA VAL A 133 5.54 7.37 11.61
C VAL A 133 5.49 6.17 12.56
N ILE A 134 6.40 5.21 12.40
CA ILE A 134 6.45 4.01 13.24
C ILE A 134 6.61 4.35 14.72
N LEU A 135 7.49 5.30 15.07
CA LEU A 135 7.73 5.69 16.47
C LEU A 135 6.51 6.31 17.17
N VAL A 136 5.60 6.92 16.41
CA VAL A 136 4.37 7.49 16.98
C VAL A 136 3.30 6.41 17.19
N TRP A 137 3.28 5.36 16.37
CA TRP A 137 2.20 4.37 16.30
C TRP A 137 2.53 3.07 17.04
N CYS A 138 3.79 2.64 17.05
CA CYS A 138 4.25 1.44 17.74
C CYS A 138 4.76 1.80 19.15
N LYS A 139 3.83 2.16 20.04
CA LYS A 139 4.12 2.34 21.48
C LYS A 139 4.20 1.02 22.23
#